data_AF-A0A7H0H2Q7-F1
#
_entry.id   AF-A0A7H0H2Q7-F1
#
_cell.length_a   1.000
_cell.length_b   1.000
_cell.length_c   1.000
_cell.angle_alpha   90.00
_cell.angle_beta   90.00
_cell.angle_gamma   90.00
#
_symmetry.space_group_name_H-M   'P 1'
#
loop_
_entity.id
_entity.type
_entity.pdbx_description
1 polymer ?
#
loop_
_entity_poly.entity_id
_entity_poly.type
_entity_poly.pdbx_seq_one_letter_code
_entity_poly.pdbx_strand_id
1 'polypeptide(L)'
;MDSSSIFVSYRHGSDGDRLVSRVAALLRCSGLRPWIDHVDTGAGAIDQRILDGLERAAGGVLIVTDDLVNSNYIRDKELPRMIQRVAEQRLPMMVVNNYRDPATGEIDVRKPDEIVQSATDIPLVDITQADVDSVEGQGRFVYGFLRRHAEHWVEEKMTHLTLFIQTGPGDAVPQSDLEMSFEESDENIPADEYRRALAVGLPELARACQRAQITSLAVAGGARLSVAVTLGAMFPRQGKIDRLTINEDWGNPEKPDPEVHGIEQTELPHADDDGDSVAVFIKLKKTGDSASGNDHAFTRLAAQLRPRRCVRLDLTGDGFIDPGEGSRLGAQIGRIITSITDEADTPRVHLCFIGPFTMGVLIGRELNRLHTTVYEYLDDTSTYLPLFRLRPSARRQPITAISHRQDTFDELHNLTPHAVTLLSGDGETIASWPAAERWARLAEHADEQSVHVGSTAIPSAQVRYGGPVDLPPVREGVGLIVPRVLAEKVRRPDLLFPGGEVRDESGAIVGCRRLDSYKGQE
;
A
#
# COMPACT_ATOMS: atom_id res chain seq x y z
N MET A 1 1.05 -29.69 -9.48
CA MET A 1 0.02 -28.70 -9.11
C MET A 1 0.73 -27.38 -8.92
N ASP A 2 0.16 -26.29 -9.39
CA ASP A 2 0.62 -24.96 -8.98
C ASP A 2 0.11 -24.76 -7.55
N SER A 3 0.98 -24.98 -6.58
CA SER A 3 0.64 -25.00 -5.16
C SER A 3 0.25 -23.64 -4.60
N SER A 4 0.28 -22.58 -5.41
CA SER A 4 0.01 -21.20 -5.00
C SER A 4 -1.24 -20.59 -5.66
N SER A 5 -1.80 -21.25 -6.68
CA SER A 5 -2.88 -20.70 -7.50
C SER A 5 -4.25 -20.79 -6.80
N ILE A 6 -5.00 -19.70 -6.75
CA ILE A 6 -6.32 -19.60 -6.13
C ILE A 6 -7.34 -19.18 -7.19
N PHE A 7 -8.35 -20.01 -7.42
CA PHE A 7 -9.39 -19.70 -8.40
C PHE A 7 -10.34 -18.64 -7.86
N VAL A 8 -10.58 -17.57 -8.60
CA VAL A 8 -11.48 -16.48 -8.20
C VAL A 8 -12.67 -16.41 -9.14
N SER A 9 -13.86 -16.74 -8.61
CA SER A 9 -15.14 -16.64 -9.30
C SER A 9 -15.86 -15.35 -8.90
N TYR A 10 -16.27 -14.57 -9.89
CA TYR A 10 -17.00 -13.32 -9.71
C TYR A 10 -17.76 -12.95 -11.00
N ARG A 11 -18.73 -12.04 -10.87
CA ARG A 11 -19.44 -11.47 -12.01
C ARG A 11 -18.86 -10.08 -12.34
N HIS A 12 -18.49 -9.86 -13.61
CA HIS A 12 -18.11 -8.53 -14.10
C HIS A 12 -19.23 -7.50 -13.90
N GLY A 13 -18.84 -6.27 -13.57
CA GLY A 13 -19.72 -5.19 -13.16
C GLY A 13 -19.00 -4.32 -12.13
N SER A 14 -19.48 -3.09 -11.91
CA SER A 14 -18.75 -2.09 -11.11
C SER A 14 -18.29 -2.60 -9.72
N ASP A 15 -19.18 -3.26 -8.97
CA ASP A 15 -18.84 -3.82 -7.66
C ASP A 15 -17.98 -5.09 -7.75
N GLY A 16 -18.26 -5.96 -8.72
CA GLY A 16 -17.49 -7.19 -8.92
C GLY A 16 -16.05 -6.90 -9.33
N ASP A 17 -15.86 -5.99 -10.28
CA ASP A 17 -14.55 -5.56 -10.78
C ASP A 17 -13.75 -4.84 -9.67
N ARG A 18 -14.41 -4.02 -8.84
CA ARG A 18 -13.79 -3.38 -7.68
C ARG A 18 -13.30 -4.41 -6.64
N LEU A 19 -14.14 -5.37 -6.29
CA LEU A 19 -13.83 -6.38 -5.28
C LEU A 19 -12.78 -7.39 -5.79
N VAL A 20 -12.84 -7.79 -7.06
CA VAL A 20 -11.83 -8.71 -7.63
C VAL A 20 -10.45 -8.09 -7.65
N SER A 21 -10.32 -6.79 -7.99
CA SER A 21 -9.03 -6.09 -7.92
C SER A 21 -8.43 -6.13 -6.52
N ARG A 22 -9.25 -5.92 -5.49
CA ARG A 22 -8.79 -6.02 -4.10
C ARG A 22 -8.42 -7.45 -3.69
N VAL A 23 -9.26 -8.42 -4.02
CA VAL A 23 -8.99 -9.85 -3.77
C VAL A 23 -7.68 -10.27 -4.44
N ALA A 24 -7.47 -9.86 -5.69
CA ALA A 24 -6.25 -10.12 -6.43
C ALA A 24 -5.04 -9.50 -5.73
N ALA A 25 -5.13 -8.25 -5.31
CA ALA A 25 -4.05 -7.58 -4.57
C ALA A 25 -3.74 -8.30 -3.26
N LEU A 26 -4.75 -8.69 -2.47
CA LEU A 26 -4.57 -9.43 -1.21
C LEU A 26 -3.87 -10.78 -1.43
N LEU A 27 -4.34 -11.56 -2.41
CA LEU A 27 -3.73 -12.85 -2.74
C LEU A 27 -2.27 -12.66 -3.18
N ARG A 28 -2.01 -11.79 -4.16
CA ARG A 28 -0.66 -11.53 -4.67
C ARG A 28 0.27 -11.02 -3.58
N CYS A 29 -0.17 -10.11 -2.72
CA CYS A 29 0.66 -9.58 -1.64
C CYS A 29 0.88 -10.57 -0.48
N SER A 30 0.18 -11.70 -0.49
CA SER A 30 0.29 -12.76 0.53
C SER A 30 1.11 -13.97 0.08
N GLY A 31 1.65 -13.96 -1.15
CA GLY A 31 2.39 -15.09 -1.70
C GLY A 31 1.54 -16.06 -2.53
N LEU A 32 0.29 -15.71 -2.84
CA LEU A 32 -0.67 -16.55 -3.57
C LEU A 32 -0.98 -15.97 -4.94
N ARG A 33 -1.18 -16.82 -5.94
CA ARG A 33 -1.47 -16.40 -7.31
C ARG A 33 -2.98 -16.43 -7.58
N PRO A 34 -3.65 -15.30 -7.82
CA PRO A 34 -5.04 -15.34 -8.27
C PRO A 34 -5.11 -15.87 -9.71
N TRP A 35 -5.97 -16.86 -9.93
CA TRP A 35 -6.45 -17.24 -11.25
C TRP A 35 -7.80 -16.56 -11.47
N ILE A 36 -7.82 -15.58 -12.37
CA ILE A 36 -8.98 -14.78 -12.73
C ILE A 36 -9.16 -14.94 -14.24
N ASP A 37 -10.39 -15.16 -14.69
CA ASP A 37 -10.65 -15.24 -16.13
C ASP A 37 -10.36 -13.88 -16.81
N HIS A 38 -9.60 -13.92 -17.90
CA HIS A 38 -9.23 -12.73 -18.68
C HIS A 38 -10.11 -12.66 -19.94
N VAL A 39 -10.66 -11.49 -20.23
CA VAL A 39 -11.73 -11.22 -21.23
C VAL A 39 -11.37 -11.56 -22.69
N ASP A 40 -10.12 -11.90 -23.01
CA ASP A 40 -9.72 -12.21 -24.39
C ASP A 40 -9.49 -13.71 -24.62
N THR A 41 -10.48 -14.39 -25.20
CA THR A 41 -10.29 -15.32 -26.34
C THR A 41 -11.61 -15.91 -26.85
N GLY A 42 -11.68 -16.19 -28.16
CA GLY A 42 -12.88 -16.53 -28.90
C GLY A 42 -13.76 -17.67 -28.35
N ALA A 43 -15.07 -17.53 -28.59
CA ALA A 43 -16.13 -18.43 -28.15
C ALA A 43 -15.88 -19.89 -28.55
N GLY A 44 -15.52 -20.73 -27.58
CA GLY A 44 -15.37 -22.19 -27.74
C GLY A 44 -14.29 -22.82 -26.85
N ALA A 45 -13.25 -22.07 -26.48
CA ALA A 45 -12.15 -22.56 -25.62
C ALA A 45 -12.22 -22.07 -24.16
N ILE A 46 -13.20 -21.22 -23.84
CA ILE A 46 -13.32 -20.54 -22.54
C ILE A 46 -13.71 -21.53 -21.43
N ASP A 47 -14.76 -22.34 -21.65
CA ASP A 47 -15.26 -23.30 -20.65
C ASP A 47 -14.20 -24.29 -20.19
N GLN A 48 -13.45 -24.86 -21.14
CA GLN A 48 -12.41 -25.83 -20.81
C GLN A 48 -11.26 -25.17 -20.03
N ARG A 49 -10.90 -23.92 -20.36
CA ARG A 49 -9.85 -23.19 -19.63
C ARG A 49 -10.27 -22.83 -18.21
N ILE A 50 -11.52 -22.44 -18.01
CA ILE A 50 -12.07 -22.16 -16.67
C ILE A 50 -12.04 -23.42 -15.82
N LEU A 51 -12.54 -24.53 -16.36
CA LEU A 51 -12.51 -25.80 -15.65
C LEU A 51 -11.08 -26.27 -15.40
N ASP A 52 -10.17 -26.17 -16.38
CA ASP A 52 -8.76 -26.54 -16.20
C ASP A 52 -8.07 -25.66 -15.14
N GLY A 53 -8.41 -24.37 -15.07
CA GLY A 53 -7.94 -23.45 -14.04
C GLY A 53 -8.42 -23.85 -12.65
N LEU A 54 -9.72 -24.10 -12.51
CA LEU A 54 -10.33 -24.62 -11.29
C LEU A 54 -9.69 -25.96 -10.88
N GLU A 55 -9.44 -26.85 -11.84
CA GLU A 55 -8.83 -28.16 -11.60
C GLU A 55 -7.34 -28.11 -11.23
N ARG A 56 -6.71 -26.94 -11.34
CA ARG A 56 -5.30 -26.74 -10.95
C ARG A 56 -5.15 -25.89 -9.70
N ALA A 57 -6.18 -25.14 -9.33
CA ALA A 57 -6.15 -24.27 -8.17
C ALA A 57 -6.03 -25.05 -6.85
N ALA A 58 -5.27 -24.46 -5.93
CA ALA A 58 -5.05 -24.87 -4.56
C ALA A 58 -6.08 -24.26 -3.59
N GLY A 59 -7.12 -23.60 -4.09
CA GLY A 59 -8.21 -23.02 -3.30
C GLY A 59 -9.20 -22.24 -4.17
N GLY A 60 -10.28 -21.77 -3.55
CA GLY A 60 -11.35 -21.06 -4.25
C GLY A 60 -11.83 -19.78 -3.53
N VAL A 61 -12.16 -18.76 -4.30
CA VAL A 61 -12.84 -17.55 -3.84
C VAL A 61 -14.12 -17.38 -4.64
N LEU A 62 -15.23 -17.12 -3.95
CA LEU A 62 -16.46 -16.63 -4.56
C LEU A 62 -16.71 -15.19 -4.10
N ILE A 63 -16.80 -14.25 -5.03
CA ILE A 63 -17.16 -12.85 -4.74
C ILE A 63 -18.65 -12.66 -4.99
N VAL A 64 -19.41 -12.33 -3.94
CA VAL A 64 -20.87 -12.20 -4.04
C VAL A 64 -21.28 -10.73 -4.05
N THR A 65 -21.90 -10.32 -5.15
CA THR A 65 -22.52 -9.00 -5.37
C THR A 65 -23.96 -9.19 -5.85
N ASP A 66 -24.77 -8.14 -5.85
CA ASP A 66 -26.19 -8.22 -6.25
C ASP A 66 -26.33 -8.72 -7.69
N ASP A 67 -25.39 -8.33 -8.57
CA ASP A 67 -25.37 -8.72 -9.98
C ASP A 67 -25.07 -10.21 -10.21
N LEU A 68 -24.57 -10.93 -9.20
CA LEU A 68 -24.19 -12.34 -9.34
C LEU A 68 -25.40 -13.24 -9.61
N VAL A 69 -26.61 -12.85 -9.16
CA VAL A 69 -27.87 -13.55 -9.47
C VAL A 69 -28.10 -13.73 -10.98
N ASN A 70 -27.51 -12.84 -11.79
CA ASN A 70 -27.66 -12.85 -13.24
C ASN A 70 -26.65 -13.80 -13.94
N SER A 71 -25.83 -14.54 -13.19
CA SER A 71 -24.82 -15.45 -13.74
C SER A 71 -25.22 -16.93 -13.59
N ASN A 72 -25.98 -17.44 -14.56
CA ASN A 72 -26.29 -18.88 -14.63
C ASN A 72 -25.02 -19.74 -14.71
N TYR A 73 -23.96 -19.23 -15.35
CA TYR A 73 -22.70 -19.98 -15.48
C TYR A 73 -22.02 -20.22 -14.14
N ILE A 74 -21.88 -19.18 -13.32
CA ILE A 74 -21.29 -19.31 -11.98
C ILE A 74 -22.17 -20.23 -11.12
N ARG A 75 -23.48 -19.97 -11.12
CA ARG A 75 -24.45 -20.72 -10.31
C ARG A 75 -24.51 -22.20 -10.65
N ASP A 76 -24.54 -22.54 -11.93
CA ASP A 76 -24.87 -23.87 -12.41
C ASP A 76 -23.62 -24.69 -12.81
N LYS A 77 -22.44 -24.06 -12.94
CA LYS A 77 -21.18 -24.73 -13.32
C LYS A 77 -20.01 -24.45 -12.35
N GLU A 78 -19.56 -23.20 -12.22
CA GLU A 78 -18.32 -22.91 -11.48
C GLU A 78 -18.44 -23.22 -9.99
N LEU A 79 -19.49 -22.71 -9.33
CA LEU A 79 -19.64 -22.84 -7.89
C LEU A 79 -19.86 -24.30 -7.45
N PRO A 80 -20.76 -25.09 -8.05
CA PRO A 80 -20.90 -26.50 -7.70
C PRO A 80 -19.59 -27.28 -7.84
N ARG A 81 -18.83 -27.03 -8.92
CA ARG A 81 -17.56 -27.71 -9.15
C ARG A 81 -16.48 -27.26 -8.16
N MET A 82 -16.44 -25.97 -7.82
CA MET A 82 -15.54 -25.42 -6.80
C MET A 82 -15.78 -26.09 -5.44
N ILE A 83 -17.04 -26.12 -4.99
CA ILE A 83 -17.42 -26.73 -3.70
C ILE A 83 -17.06 -28.21 -3.68
N GLN A 84 -17.39 -28.94 -4.75
CA GLN A 84 -17.04 -30.36 -4.86
C GLN A 84 -15.53 -30.58 -4.69
N ARG A 85 -14.71 -29.83 -5.43
CA ARG A 85 -13.26 -29.97 -5.40
C ARG A 85 -12.67 -29.59 -4.04
N VAL A 86 -13.15 -28.48 -3.47
CA VAL A 86 -12.76 -28.00 -2.14
C VAL A 86 -13.03 -29.08 -1.08
N ALA A 87 -14.17 -29.75 -1.16
CA ALA A 87 -14.53 -30.85 -0.27
C ALA A 87 -13.66 -32.10 -0.51
N GLU A 88 -13.51 -32.54 -1.76
CA GLU A 88 -12.75 -33.75 -2.15
C GLU A 88 -11.26 -33.65 -1.77
N GLN A 89 -10.65 -32.49 -1.99
CA GLN A 89 -9.21 -32.26 -1.78
C GLN A 89 -8.89 -31.51 -0.47
N ARG A 90 -9.92 -31.14 0.30
CA ARG A 90 -9.80 -30.39 1.57
C ARG A 90 -9.01 -29.08 1.38
N LEU A 91 -9.31 -28.36 0.29
CA LEU A 91 -8.69 -27.08 -0.07
C LEU A 91 -9.35 -25.93 0.71
N PRO A 92 -8.68 -24.78 0.90
CA PRO A 92 -9.32 -23.58 1.44
C PRO A 92 -10.32 -22.97 0.45
N MET A 93 -11.45 -22.49 0.97
CA MET A 93 -12.41 -21.70 0.22
C MET A 93 -12.92 -20.52 1.04
N MET A 94 -13.11 -19.38 0.40
CA MET A 94 -13.56 -18.14 1.02
C MET A 94 -14.69 -17.50 0.20
N VAL A 95 -15.73 -17.01 0.88
CA VAL A 95 -16.75 -16.17 0.27
C VAL A 95 -16.48 -14.72 0.62
N VAL A 96 -16.36 -13.85 -0.37
CA VAL A 96 -16.28 -12.40 -0.16
C VAL A 96 -17.69 -11.85 -0.08
N ASN A 97 -18.04 -11.31 1.09
CA ASN A 97 -19.37 -10.85 1.44
C ASN A 97 -19.27 -9.54 2.25
N ASN A 98 -19.84 -8.46 1.72
CA ASN A 98 -19.93 -7.15 2.35
C ASN A 98 -21.35 -6.77 2.82
N TYR A 99 -22.33 -7.66 2.69
CA TYR A 99 -23.69 -7.43 3.18
C TYR A 99 -23.74 -7.36 4.70
N ARG A 100 -24.69 -6.58 5.21
CA ARG A 100 -24.88 -6.36 6.64
C ARG A 100 -26.28 -6.77 7.07
N ASP A 101 -26.36 -7.46 8.20
CA ASP A 101 -27.61 -7.74 8.88
C ASP A 101 -28.18 -6.41 9.41
N PRO A 102 -29.39 -5.98 9.00
CA PRO A 102 -29.94 -4.69 9.42
C PRO A 102 -30.18 -4.57 10.94
N ALA A 103 -30.33 -5.70 11.64
CA ALA A 103 -30.58 -5.71 13.08
C ALA A 103 -29.29 -5.66 13.91
N THR A 104 -28.20 -6.30 13.44
CA THR A 104 -26.94 -6.37 14.21
C THR A 104 -25.84 -5.46 13.66
N GLY A 105 -25.89 -5.09 12.38
CA GLY A 105 -24.82 -4.41 11.68
C GLY A 105 -23.59 -5.28 11.39
N GLU A 106 -23.65 -6.58 11.71
CA GLU A 106 -22.59 -7.56 11.39
C GLU A 106 -22.74 -8.10 9.97
N ILE A 107 -21.78 -8.88 9.49
CA ILE A 107 -21.85 -9.53 8.17
C ILE A 107 -23.07 -10.46 8.13
N ASP A 108 -23.96 -10.26 7.14
CA ASP A 108 -25.07 -11.17 6.88
C ASP A 108 -24.56 -12.41 6.14
N VAL A 109 -24.21 -13.44 6.89
CA VAL A 109 -23.67 -14.71 6.36
C VAL A 109 -24.68 -15.52 5.55
N ARG A 110 -25.98 -15.24 5.63
CA ARG A 110 -27.03 -15.94 4.86
C ARG A 110 -27.26 -15.30 3.51
N LYS A 111 -26.97 -14.01 3.38
CA LYS A 111 -27.21 -13.25 2.14
C LYS A 111 -26.61 -13.89 0.88
N PRO A 112 -25.40 -14.46 0.91
CA PRO A 112 -24.85 -15.16 -0.24
C PRO A 112 -25.72 -16.29 -0.79
N ASP A 113 -26.28 -17.14 0.07
CA ASP A 113 -27.16 -18.23 -0.36
C ASP A 113 -28.44 -17.70 -1.03
N GLU A 114 -29.00 -16.59 -0.53
CA GLU A 114 -30.20 -15.95 -1.10
C GLU A 114 -29.98 -15.39 -2.50
N ILE A 115 -28.79 -14.83 -2.76
CA ILE A 115 -28.43 -14.22 -4.05
C ILE A 115 -28.09 -15.29 -5.06
N VAL A 116 -27.23 -16.22 -4.67
CA VAL A 116 -26.67 -17.21 -5.59
C VAL A 116 -27.74 -18.23 -5.98
N GLN A 117 -28.60 -18.64 -5.03
CA GLN A 117 -29.67 -19.64 -5.25
C GLN A 117 -29.17 -20.93 -5.93
N SER A 118 -27.91 -21.32 -5.69
CA SER A 118 -27.33 -22.53 -6.28
C SER A 118 -27.68 -23.74 -5.42
N ALA A 119 -28.05 -24.84 -6.08
CA ALA A 119 -28.18 -26.15 -5.44
C ALA A 119 -26.79 -26.79 -5.32
N THR A 120 -26.07 -26.43 -4.26
CA THR A 120 -24.78 -27.05 -3.90
C THR A 120 -24.94 -27.91 -2.66
N ASP A 121 -24.12 -28.96 -2.55
CA ASP A 121 -24.19 -29.90 -1.42
C ASP A 121 -23.74 -29.28 -0.08
N ILE A 122 -23.04 -28.14 -0.12
CA ILE A 122 -22.57 -27.38 1.03
C ILE A 122 -23.07 -25.94 0.90
N PRO A 123 -23.92 -25.45 1.80
CA PRO A 123 -24.44 -24.09 1.72
C PRO A 123 -23.33 -23.06 2.01
N LEU A 124 -23.42 -21.87 1.41
CA LEU A 124 -22.39 -20.83 1.52
C LEU A 124 -22.27 -20.27 2.95
N VAL A 125 -23.35 -20.30 3.73
CA VAL A 125 -23.35 -19.96 5.16
C VAL A 125 -22.36 -20.82 5.97
N ASP A 126 -22.08 -22.05 5.54
CA ASP A 126 -21.13 -22.95 6.21
C ASP A 126 -19.68 -22.74 5.72
N ILE A 127 -19.49 -21.93 4.68
CA ILE A 127 -18.17 -21.54 4.17
C ILE A 127 -17.74 -20.26 4.90
N THR A 128 -16.44 -20.17 5.21
CA THR A 128 -15.93 -18.96 5.89
C THR A 128 -16.11 -17.75 4.96
N GLN A 129 -16.62 -16.65 5.52
CA GLN A 129 -16.89 -15.43 4.78
C GLN A 129 -16.06 -14.25 5.31
N ALA A 130 -15.67 -13.35 4.41
CA ALA A 130 -14.84 -12.20 4.73
C ALA A 130 -15.32 -10.94 4.00
N ASP A 131 -15.38 -9.84 4.76
CA ASP A 131 -15.60 -8.51 4.22
C ASP A 131 -14.25 -7.86 3.88
N VAL A 132 -13.88 -7.90 2.61
CA VAL A 132 -12.61 -7.31 2.15
C VAL A 132 -12.64 -5.77 2.07
N ASP A 133 -13.78 -5.12 2.33
CA ASP A 133 -13.83 -3.65 2.52
C ASP A 133 -13.25 -3.23 3.87
N SER A 134 -13.23 -4.11 4.89
CA SER A 134 -12.65 -3.81 6.21
C SER A 134 -11.25 -4.39 6.39
N VAL A 135 -10.37 -3.69 7.12
CA VAL A 135 -9.00 -4.17 7.45
C VAL A 135 -9.05 -5.51 8.20
N GLU A 136 -10.02 -5.71 9.10
CA GLU A 136 -10.18 -6.97 9.82
C GLU A 136 -10.58 -8.11 8.87
N GLY A 137 -11.55 -7.88 7.99
CA GLY A 137 -12.00 -8.88 7.04
C GLY A 137 -10.94 -9.20 5.99
N GLN A 138 -10.12 -8.24 5.56
CA GLN A 138 -8.93 -8.52 4.74
C GLN A 138 -7.94 -9.45 5.45
N GLY A 139 -7.67 -9.20 6.74
CA GLY A 139 -6.81 -10.08 7.54
C GLY A 139 -7.40 -11.49 7.67
N ARG A 140 -8.71 -11.60 7.91
CA ARG A 140 -9.44 -12.88 7.97
C ARG A 140 -9.37 -13.63 6.64
N PHE A 141 -9.55 -12.92 5.52
CA PHE A 141 -9.48 -13.47 4.17
C PHE A 141 -8.11 -14.11 3.90
N VAL A 142 -7.03 -13.36 4.10
CA VAL A 142 -5.66 -13.87 3.88
C VAL A 142 -5.33 -15.01 4.85
N TYR A 143 -5.69 -14.87 6.13
CA TYR A 143 -5.47 -15.91 7.13
C TYR A 143 -6.15 -17.24 6.75
N GLY A 144 -7.37 -17.20 6.21
CA GLY A 144 -8.12 -18.38 5.79
C GLY A 144 -7.36 -19.26 4.80
N PHE A 145 -6.71 -18.64 3.81
CA PHE A 145 -5.85 -19.35 2.86
C PHE A 145 -4.53 -19.79 3.51
N LEU A 146 -3.78 -18.85 4.06
CA LEU A 146 -2.41 -19.13 4.53
C LEU A 146 -2.37 -20.12 5.71
N ARG A 147 -3.42 -20.18 6.53
CA ARG A 147 -3.55 -21.24 7.54
C ARG A 147 -3.52 -22.62 6.90
N ARG A 148 -4.27 -22.83 5.82
CA ARG A 148 -4.39 -24.14 5.17
C ARG A 148 -3.10 -24.52 4.43
N HIS A 149 -2.43 -23.54 3.80
CA HIS A 149 -1.08 -23.74 3.26
C HIS A 149 -0.06 -24.09 4.37
N ALA A 150 -0.11 -23.42 5.52
CA ALA A 150 0.76 -23.73 6.64
C ALA A 150 0.52 -25.15 7.20
N GLU A 151 -0.74 -25.59 7.29
CA GLU A 151 -1.07 -26.98 7.64
C GLU A 151 -0.46 -27.97 6.64
N HIS A 152 -0.55 -27.68 5.33
CA HIS A 152 0.08 -28.49 4.29
C HIS A 152 1.61 -28.52 4.39
N TRP A 153 2.27 -27.38 4.64
CA TRP A 153 3.72 -27.33 4.84
C TRP A 153 4.16 -28.20 6.04
N VAL A 154 3.35 -28.24 7.10
CA VAL A 154 3.60 -29.12 8.26
C VAL A 154 3.42 -30.59 7.89
N GLU A 155 2.34 -30.93 7.18
CA GLU A 155 2.06 -32.29 6.71
C GLU A 155 3.19 -32.83 5.82
N GLU A 156 3.69 -32.00 4.89
CA GLU A 156 4.80 -32.29 3.98
C GLU A 156 6.20 -32.14 4.63
N LYS A 157 6.26 -31.75 5.91
CA LYS A 157 7.51 -31.53 6.67
C LYS A 157 8.46 -30.55 5.98
N MET A 158 7.91 -29.53 5.34
CA MET A 158 8.70 -28.47 4.72
C MET A 158 9.38 -27.62 5.78
N THR A 159 10.67 -27.35 5.60
CA THR A 159 11.44 -26.40 6.42
C THR A 159 12.02 -25.25 5.59
N HIS A 160 11.89 -25.36 4.28
CA HIS A 160 12.39 -24.42 3.29
C HIS A 160 11.26 -24.05 2.33
N LEU A 161 11.15 -22.76 2.03
CA LEU A 161 10.24 -22.25 1.02
C LEU A 161 10.98 -21.34 0.04
N THR A 162 10.47 -21.29 -1.17
CA THR A 162 10.88 -20.37 -2.24
C THR A 162 9.79 -19.32 -2.48
N LEU A 163 10.20 -18.05 -2.56
CA LEU A 163 9.33 -16.91 -2.86
C LEU A 163 9.86 -16.19 -4.09
N PHE A 164 9.06 -16.12 -5.15
CA PHE A 164 9.34 -15.24 -6.28
C PHE A 164 8.65 -13.89 -6.09
N ILE A 165 9.36 -12.79 -6.30
CA ILE A 165 8.83 -11.42 -6.20
C ILE A 165 9.07 -10.66 -7.49
N GLN A 166 8.04 -10.01 -8.02
CA GLN A 166 8.13 -9.21 -9.24
C GLN A 166 7.25 -7.95 -9.19
N THR A 167 7.67 -6.94 -9.95
CA THR A 167 6.84 -5.80 -10.31
C THR A 167 6.04 -6.12 -11.57
N GLY A 168 4.72 -6.01 -11.49
CA GLY A 168 3.75 -6.37 -12.52
C GLY A 168 3.45 -7.88 -12.56
N PRO A 169 2.21 -8.30 -12.87
CA PRO A 169 1.91 -9.70 -13.12
C PRO A 169 2.50 -10.13 -14.46
N GLY A 170 3.72 -10.68 -14.47
CA GLY A 170 4.32 -11.27 -15.67
C GLY A 170 3.79 -12.69 -15.96
N ASP A 171 3.76 -13.09 -17.23
CA ASP A 171 3.25 -14.41 -17.66
C ASP A 171 4.20 -15.58 -17.35
N ALA A 172 5.50 -15.32 -17.22
CA ALA A 172 6.55 -16.33 -17.03
C ALA A 172 7.18 -16.21 -15.64
N VAL A 173 6.60 -16.90 -14.68
CA VAL A 173 7.09 -16.95 -13.29
C VAL A 173 7.85 -18.25 -13.10
N PRO A 174 9.05 -18.24 -12.51
CA PRO A 174 9.73 -19.45 -12.07
C PRO A 174 8.83 -20.29 -11.16
N GLN A 175 8.97 -21.61 -11.26
CA GLN A 175 8.31 -22.52 -10.32
C GLN A 175 8.82 -22.22 -8.90
N SER A 176 7.91 -21.75 -8.04
CA SER A 176 8.17 -21.36 -6.65
C SER A 176 7.01 -21.79 -5.77
N ASP A 177 7.26 -21.95 -4.47
CA ASP A 177 6.22 -22.32 -3.50
C ASP A 177 5.24 -21.17 -3.27
N LEU A 178 5.75 -19.94 -3.36
CA LEU A 178 5.04 -18.69 -3.15
C LEU A 178 5.38 -17.68 -4.24
N GLU A 179 4.41 -16.84 -4.59
CA GLU A 179 4.63 -15.73 -5.52
C GLU A 179 4.00 -14.43 -5.01
N MET A 180 4.79 -13.36 -5.05
CA MET A 180 4.32 -12.00 -4.88
C MET A 180 4.47 -11.17 -6.16
N SER A 181 3.40 -10.50 -6.55
CA SER A 181 3.39 -9.55 -7.66
C SER A 181 2.63 -8.28 -7.29
N PHE A 182 3.12 -7.13 -7.75
CA PHE A 182 2.51 -5.84 -7.46
C PHE A 182 2.45 -4.96 -8.69
N GLU A 183 1.32 -4.31 -8.93
CA GLU A 183 1.24 -3.30 -9.97
C GLU A 183 1.82 -1.98 -9.44
N GLU A 184 2.57 -1.30 -10.29
CA GLU A 184 3.02 0.06 -10.06
C GLU A 184 1.98 1.06 -10.60
N SER A 185 1.91 2.20 -9.94
CA SER A 185 1.20 3.38 -10.41
C SER A 185 2.01 4.13 -11.47
N ASP A 186 1.41 5.14 -12.09
CA ASP A 186 2.09 6.03 -13.05
C ASP A 186 3.32 6.74 -12.46
N GLU A 187 3.38 6.89 -11.13
CA GLU A 187 4.52 7.48 -10.40
C GLU A 187 5.63 6.44 -10.15
N ASN A 188 5.53 5.27 -10.80
CA ASN A 188 6.36 4.08 -10.65
C ASN A 188 6.44 3.55 -9.20
N ILE A 189 5.57 3.96 -8.27
CA ILE A 189 5.49 3.37 -6.92
C ILE A 189 4.44 2.27 -6.87
N PRO A 190 4.50 1.31 -5.93
CA PRO A 190 3.44 0.31 -5.80
C PRO A 190 2.08 1.00 -5.63
N ALA A 191 1.09 0.58 -6.41
CA ALA A 191 -0.22 1.21 -6.39
C ALA A 191 -0.88 1.10 -5.00
N ASP A 192 -1.75 2.06 -4.66
CA ASP A 192 -2.36 2.19 -3.33
C ASP A 192 -3.03 0.89 -2.83
N GLU A 193 -3.75 0.20 -3.71
CA GLU A 193 -4.39 -1.08 -3.39
C GLU A 193 -3.35 -2.15 -2.99
N TYR A 194 -2.24 -2.25 -3.73
CA TYR A 194 -1.15 -3.19 -3.45
C TYR A 194 -0.36 -2.80 -2.19
N ARG A 195 -0.22 -1.51 -1.88
CA ARG A 195 0.40 -1.07 -0.62
C ARG A 195 -0.45 -1.47 0.58
N ARG A 196 -1.77 -1.26 0.52
CA ARG A 196 -2.71 -1.73 1.55
C ARG A 196 -2.68 -3.25 1.68
N ALA A 197 -2.71 -3.97 0.56
CA ALA A 197 -2.65 -5.42 0.56
C ALA A 197 -1.32 -5.96 1.11
N LEU A 198 -0.17 -5.33 0.82
CA LEU A 198 1.12 -5.65 1.44
C LEU A 198 1.09 -5.51 2.96
N ALA A 199 0.43 -4.46 3.47
CA ALA A 199 0.32 -4.22 4.89
C ALA A 199 -0.47 -5.31 5.66
N VAL A 200 -1.30 -6.07 4.94
CA VAL A 200 -2.09 -7.19 5.48
C VAL A 200 -1.44 -8.54 5.16
N GLY A 201 -1.11 -8.77 3.90
CA GLY A 201 -0.69 -10.06 3.36
C GLY A 201 0.67 -10.51 3.88
N LEU A 202 1.67 -9.62 3.84
CA LEU A 202 3.03 -9.98 4.20
C LEU A 202 3.19 -10.35 5.69
N PRO A 203 2.57 -9.64 6.66
CA PRO A 203 2.57 -10.06 8.05
C PRO A 203 1.88 -11.41 8.29
N GLU A 204 0.77 -11.70 7.58
CA GLU A 204 0.10 -13.00 7.69
C GLU A 204 0.95 -14.13 7.09
N LEU A 205 1.68 -13.88 6.00
CA LEU A 205 2.64 -14.83 5.47
C LEU A 205 3.76 -15.13 6.47
N ALA A 206 4.35 -14.10 7.07
CA ALA A 206 5.36 -14.28 8.11
C ALA A 206 4.83 -15.13 9.29
N ARG A 207 3.58 -14.91 9.71
CA ARG A 207 2.91 -15.72 10.74
C ARG A 207 2.65 -17.16 10.28
N ALA A 208 2.27 -17.37 9.03
CA ALA A 208 2.06 -18.70 8.46
C ALA A 208 3.37 -19.50 8.45
N CYS A 209 4.46 -18.91 7.96
CA CYS A 209 5.80 -19.49 8.02
C CYS A 209 6.21 -19.82 9.47
N GLN A 210 5.93 -18.92 10.41
CA GLN A 210 6.20 -19.15 11.84
C GLN A 210 5.40 -20.34 12.39
N ARG A 211 4.10 -20.44 12.09
CA ARG A 211 3.24 -21.54 12.55
C ARG A 211 3.71 -22.88 11.98
N ALA A 212 4.12 -22.90 10.71
CA ALA A 212 4.66 -24.08 10.05
C ALA A 212 6.12 -24.40 10.43
N GLN A 213 6.76 -23.60 11.29
CA GLN A 213 8.17 -23.76 11.68
C GLN A 213 9.13 -23.75 10.48
N ILE A 214 8.85 -22.96 9.45
CA ILE A 214 9.78 -22.72 8.35
C ILE A 214 11.02 -22.02 8.91
N THR A 215 12.21 -22.52 8.54
CA THR A 215 13.50 -21.99 9.00
C THR A 215 14.32 -21.36 7.89
N SER A 216 13.95 -21.61 6.63
CA SER A 216 14.67 -21.11 5.47
C SER A 216 13.71 -20.55 4.42
N LEU A 217 13.97 -19.33 3.94
CA LEU A 217 13.24 -18.68 2.85
C LEU A 217 14.23 -18.22 1.78
N ALA A 218 14.09 -18.72 0.55
CA ALA A 218 14.82 -18.22 -0.61
C ALA A 218 13.93 -17.27 -1.42
N VAL A 219 14.37 -16.03 -1.58
CA VAL A 219 13.68 -15.00 -2.34
C VAL A 219 14.38 -14.82 -3.68
N ALA A 220 13.63 -14.82 -4.77
CA ALA A 220 14.15 -14.54 -6.11
C ALA A 220 13.35 -13.42 -6.78
N GLY A 221 14.01 -12.66 -7.66
CA GLY A 221 13.40 -11.55 -8.39
C GLY A 221 13.72 -10.18 -7.77
N GLY A 222 12.77 -9.25 -7.85
CA GLY A 222 12.96 -7.88 -7.37
C GLY A 222 11.67 -7.06 -7.34
N ALA A 223 11.70 -5.99 -6.54
CA ALA A 223 10.65 -5.00 -6.41
C ALA A 223 11.26 -3.64 -6.05
N ARG A 224 10.40 -2.64 -5.79
CA ARG A 224 10.82 -1.34 -5.27
C ARG A 224 11.56 -1.44 -3.94
N LEU A 225 12.43 -0.46 -3.67
CA LEU A 225 13.32 -0.49 -2.49
C LEU A 225 12.53 -0.40 -1.18
N SER A 226 11.42 0.35 -1.18
CA SER A 226 10.47 0.37 -0.07
C SER A 226 9.88 -1.01 0.23
N VAL A 227 9.55 -1.80 -0.80
CA VAL A 227 9.05 -3.18 -0.66
C VAL A 227 10.17 -4.09 -0.16
N ALA A 228 11.40 -3.93 -0.63
CA ALA A 228 12.56 -4.70 -0.15
C ALA A 228 12.76 -4.57 1.37
N VAL A 229 12.82 -3.33 1.88
CA VAL A 229 13.00 -3.06 3.31
C VAL A 229 11.82 -3.62 4.11
N THR A 230 10.60 -3.47 3.59
CA THR A 230 9.38 -3.98 4.21
C THR A 230 9.37 -5.52 4.29
N LEU A 231 9.79 -6.20 3.22
CA LEU A 231 9.97 -7.66 3.16
C LEU A 231 10.96 -8.13 4.22
N GLY A 232 12.14 -7.53 4.26
CA GLY A 232 13.17 -7.85 5.25
C GLY A 232 12.66 -7.70 6.69
N ALA A 233 11.95 -6.61 6.98
CA ALA A 233 11.44 -6.32 8.31
C ALA A 233 10.43 -7.34 8.83
N MET A 234 9.68 -8.01 7.96
CA MET A 234 8.74 -9.08 8.34
C MET A 234 9.41 -10.43 8.57
N PHE A 235 10.65 -10.58 8.11
CA PHE A 235 11.49 -11.75 8.37
C PHE A 235 12.75 -11.32 9.13
N PRO A 236 12.64 -10.90 10.40
CA PRO A 236 13.76 -10.35 11.15
C PRO A 236 14.79 -11.42 11.51
N ARG A 237 16.05 -11.02 11.75
CA ARG A 237 17.15 -11.94 12.08
C ARG A 237 16.91 -12.75 13.36
N GLN A 238 16.22 -12.15 14.32
CA GLN A 238 15.83 -12.77 15.60
C GLN A 238 14.54 -13.60 15.48
N GLY A 239 13.98 -13.73 14.26
CA GLY A 239 12.78 -14.50 13.97
C GLY A 239 13.05 -16.00 13.77
N LYS A 240 12.03 -16.73 13.31
CA LYS A 240 12.11 -18.19 13.07
C LYS A 240 12.77 -18.57 11.74
N ILE A 241 12.75 -17.67 10.77
CA ILE A 241 13.48 -17.85 9.51
C ILE A 241 14.93 -17.51 9.80
N ASP A 242 15.77 -18.50 10.06
CA ASP A 242 17.19 -18.35 10.35
C ASP A 242 17.98 -18.02 9.07
N ARG A 243 17.61 -18.68 7.96
CA ARG A 243 18.25 -18.52 6.64
C ARG A 243 17.32 -17.75 5.70
N LEU A 244 17.70 -16.53 5.35
CA LEU A 244 17.04 -15.74 4.31
C LEU A 244 18.05 -15.48 3.19
N THR A 245 17.85 -16.11 2.03
CA THR A 245 18.70 -15.89 0.86
C THR A 245 17.95 -15.08 -0.19
N ILE A 246 18.64 -14.17 -0.89
CA ILE A 246 18.06 -13.35 -1.96
C ILE A 246 18.89 -13.55 -3.23
N ASN A 247 18.25 -13.93 -4.32
CA ASN A 247 18.88 -14.23 -5.61
C ASN A 247 20.10 -15.16 -5.43
N GLU A 248 19.86 -16.27 -4.72
CA GLU A 248 20.77 -17.38 -4.38
C GLU A 248 21.94 -17.04 -3.45
N ASP A 249 22.57 -15.89 -3.63
CA ASP A 249 23.87 -15.59 -3.06
C ASP A 249 23.80 -14.64 -1.86
N TRP A 250 22.89 -13.67 -1.87
CA TRP A 250 22.83 -12.64 -0.83
C TRP A 250 22.22 -13.22 0.44
N GLY A 251 22.85 -13.00 1.60
CA GLY A 251 22.39 -13.58 2.86
C GLY A 251 22.78 -15.06 3.04
N ASN A 252 23.44 -15.66 2.04
CA ASN A 252 23.85 -17.06 2.10
C ASN A 252 25.09 -17.22 3.01
N PRO A 253 24.99 -17.97 4.13
CA PRO A 253 26.13 -18.16 5.04
C PRO A 253 27.28 -18.98 4.45
N GLU A 254 27.07 -19.65 3.30
CA GLU A 254 28.09 -20.43 2.61
C GLU A 254 28.93 -19.59 1.65
N LYS A 255 28.52 -18.34 1.36
CA LYS A 255 29.30 -17.41 0.53
C LYS A 255 30.42 -16.78 1.36
N PRO A 256 31.70 -16.82 0.89
CA PRO A 256 32.79 -16.13 1.55
C PRO A 256 32.53 -14.62 1.63
N ASP A 257 32.87 -14.00 2.75
CA ASP A 257 32.88 -12.54 2.92
C ASP A 257 34.29 -12.02 2.58
N PRO A 258 34.50 -11.35 1.44
CA PRO A 258 35.81 -10.84 1.07
C PRO A 258 36.22 -9.57 1.84
N GLU A 259 35.33 -8.98 2.65
CA GLU A 259 35.59 -7.80 3.47
C GLU A 259 36.17 -6.58 2.71
N VAL A 260 35.73 -6.37 1.47
CA VAL A 260 36.18 -5.26 0.62
C VAL A 260 35.51 -3.96 0.99
N HIS A 261 34.22 -4.02 1.35
CA HIS A 261 33.37 -2.87 1.60
C HIS A 261 33.08 -2.68 3.09
N GLY A 262 32.85 -1.41 3.45
CA GLY A 262 32.42 -0.98 4.78
C GLY A 262 31.35 0.10 4.69
N ILE A 263 30.96 0.64 5.84
CA ILE A 263 29.96 1.71 5.95
C ILE A 263 30.58 2.86 6.73
N GLU A 264 30.61 4.03 6.09
CA GLU A 264 31.01 5.28 6.71
C GLU A 264 29.77 6.08 7.12
N GLN A 265 29.83 6.68 8.31
CA GLN A 265 28.77 7.51 8.87
C GLN A 265 29.16 8.98 8.80
N THR A 266 28.28 9.81 8.24
CA THR A 266 28.42 11.27 8.21
C THR A 266 27.23 11.93 8.90
N GLU A 267 27.49 12.82 9.86
CA GLU A 267 26.44 13.69 10.41
C GLU A 267 26.11 14.80 9.40
N LEU A 268 24.83 14.97 9.12
CA LEU A 268 24.33 16.01 8.23
C LEU A 268 23.77 17.20 9.03
N PRO A 269 23.88 18.43 8.48
CA PRO A 269 23.21 19.58 9.07
C PRO A 269 21.70 19.35 9.20
N HIS A 270 21.16 19.70 10.36
CA HIS A 270 19.73 19.67 10.66
C HIS A 270 19.35 20.87 11.52
N ALA A 271 18.06 21.21 11.56
CA ALA A 271 17.55 22.28 12.42
C ALA A 271 17.56 21.84 13.89
N ASP A 272 17.66 22.80 14.82
CA ASP A 272 17.75 22.54 16.25
C ASP A 272 16.62 21.65 16.82
N ASP A 273 16.94 21.02 17.95
CA ASP A 273 16.50 19.75 18.54
C ASP A 273 15.02 19.65 19.03
N ASP A 274 14.05 20.04 18.20
CA ASP A 274 12.61 19.99 18.55
C ASP A 274 11.89 18.69 18.12
N GLY A 275 12.60 17.76 17.48
CA GLY A 275 12.03 16.53 16.90
C GLY A 275 11.86 15.35 17.88
N ASP A 276 11.11 14.33 17.45
CA ASP A 276 11.02 13.00 18.09
C ASP A 276 11.30 11.89 17.05
N SER A 277 12.38 12.05 16.29
CA SER A 277 12.80 11.04 15.31
C SER A 277 14.25 11.25 14.88
N VAL A 278 14.81 10.25 14.23
CA VAL A 278 16.07 10.35 13.49
C VAL A 278 15.81 10.20 12.00
N ALA A 279 16.56 10.92 11.16
CA ALA A 279 16.55 10.76 9.71
C ALA A 279 17.82 10.07 9.26
N VAL A 280 17.69 8.98 8.50
CA VAL A 280 18.80 8.17 8.01
C VAL A 280 18.71 8.06 6.49
N PHE A 281 19.79 8.45 5.82
CA PHE A 281 19.95 8.26 4.39
C PHE A 281 21.05 7.24 4.10
N ILE A 282 20.69 6.09 3.55
CA ILE A 282 21.62 5.04 3.15
C ILE A 282 21.90 5.14 1.66
N LYS A 283 23.16 5.27 1.29
CA LYS A 283 23.60 5.38 -0.11
C LYS A 283 24.67 4.32 -0.41
N LEU A 284 24.23 3.18 -0.94
CA LEU A 284 25.09 2.06 -1.33
C LEU A 284 25.41 2.07 -2.83
N LYS A 285 25.53 3.26 -3.42
CA LYS A 285 25.92 3.45 -4.81
C LYS A 285 27.08 4.42 -4.84
N LYS A 286 28.18 4.02 -5.48
CA LYS A 286 29.31 4.92 -5.74
C LYS A 286 28.88 6.01 -6.71
N THR A 287 28.43 7.14 -6.18
CA THR A 287 28.37 8.40 -6.92
C THR A 287 29.70 9.13 -6.71
N GLY A 288 30.18 9.88 -7.70
CA GLY A 288 31.31 10.79 -7.46
C GLY A 288 31.00 11.78 -6.33
N ASP A 289 32.01 12.52 -5.86
CA ASP A 289 31.94 13.39 -4.67
C ASP A 289 30.86 14.50 -4.72
N SER A 290 30.18 14.67 -5.86
CA SER A 290 29.12 15.66 -6.04
C SER A 290 27.77 15.15 -5.52
N ALA A 291 27.06 16.01 -4.79
CA ALA A 291 25.67 15.77 -4.40
C ALA A 291 24.80 15.49 -5.63
N SER A 292 23.94 14.48 -5.53
CA SER A 292 22.99 14.07 -6.56
C SER A 292 21.56 14.50 -6.20
N GLY A 293 20.59 14.28 -7.11
CA GLY A 293 19.19 14.67 -6.89
C GLY A 293 18.60 14.09 -5.60
N ASN A 294 18.95 12.85 -5.24
CA ASN A 294 18.54 12.21 -3.99
C ASN A 294 19.14 12.88 -2.74
N ASP A 295 20.38 13.37 -2.78
CA ASP A 295 20.99 14.07 -1.64
C ASP A 295 20.24 15.38 -1.34
N HIS A 296 19.89 16.13 -2.39
CA HIS A 296 19.10 17.36 -2.26
C HIS A 296 17.67 17.08 -1.80
N ALA A 297 17.04 16.01 -2.30
CA ALA A 297 15.72 15.58 -1.87
C ALA A 297 15.69 15.18 -0.40
N PHE A 298 16.69 14.42 0.05
CA PHE A 298 16.83 14.04 1.46
C PHE A 298 17.05 15.26 2.35
N THR A 299 17.88 16.21 1.92
CA THR A 299 18.11 17.46 2.66
C THR A 299 16.81 18.25 2.86
N ARG A 300 15.98 18.36 1.81
CA ARG A 300 14.66 19.01 1.89
C ARG A 300 13.73 18.25 2.85
N LEU A 301 13.68 16.93 2.77
CA LEU A 301 12.89 16.10 3.66
C LEU A 301 13.32 16.28 5.13
N ALA A 302 14.63 16.21 5.41
CA ALA A 302 15.16 16.39 6.77
C ALA A 302 14.81 17.77 7.36
N ALA A 303 14.87 18.83 6.55
CA ALA A 303 14.47 20.18 6.96
C ALA A 303 12.98 20.27 7.34
N GLN A 304 12.12 19.50 6.67
CA GLN A 304 10.68 19.41 6.99
C GLN A 304 10.42 18.56 8.23
N LEU A 305 11.14 17.44 8.38
CA LEU A 305 10.98 16.51 9.49
C LEU A 305 11.52 17.06 10.82
N ARG A 306 12.55 17.91 10.77
CA ARG A 306 13.28 18.43 11.95
C ARG A 306 13.66 17.29 12.92
N PRO A 307 14.42 16.28 12.47
CA PRO A 307 14.80 15.17 13.32
C PRO A 307 15.81 15.62 14.39
N ARG A 308 15.88 14.88 15.51
CA ARG A 308 16.92 15.06 16.54
C ARG A 308 18.33 14.81 16.01
N ARG A 309 18.42 13.93 15.00
CA ARG A 309 19.66 13.62 14.29
C ARG A 309 19.41 13.31 12.83
N CYS A 310 20.36 13.69 12.00
CA CYS A 310 20.31 13.49 10.56
C CYS A 310 21.63 12.88 10.09
N VAL A 311 21.59 11.65 9.58
CA VAL A 311 22.79 10.86 9.30
C VAL A 311 22.76 10.30 7.90
N ARG A 312 23.90 10.36 7.21
CA ARG A 312 24.13 9.63 5.96
C ARG A 312 25.08 8.45 6.19
N LEU A 313 24.73 7.30 5.61
CA LEU A 313 25.53 6.09 5.60
C LEU A 313 25.97 5.80 4.17
N ASP A 314 27.27 5.89 3.91
CA ASP A 314 27.88 5.71 2.60
C ASP A 314 28.66 4.40 2.54
N LEU A 315 28.61 3.72 1.38
CA LEU A 315 29.44 2.54 1.12
C LEU A 315 30.90 2.97 0.89
N THR A 316 31.82 2.38 1.66
CA THR A 316 33.26 2.50 1.42
C THR A 316 33.76 1.31 0.61
N GLY A 317 34.89 1.46 -0.08
CA GLY A 317 35.46 0.43 -0.94
C GLY A 317 35.16 0.65 -2.42
N ASP A 318 35.89 -0.06 -3.28
CA ASP A 318 35.79 0.07 -4.73
C ASP A 318 35.06 -1.13 -5.35
N GLY A 319 34.20 -0.84 -6.33
CA GLY A 319 33.52 -1.85 -7.13
C GLY A 319 32.06 -2.05 -6.74
N PHE A 320 31.52 -3.21 -7.12
CA PHE A 320 30.19 -3.66 -6.71
C PHE A 320 30.32 -4.48 -5.43
N ILE A 321 29.33 -4.37 -4.54
CA ILE A 321 29.24 -5.19 -3.34
C ILE A 321 29.18 -6.66 -3.74
N ASP A 322 30.08 -7.48 -3.19
CA ASP A 322 30.01 -8.93 -3.35
C ASP A 322 28.83 -9.48 -2.51
N PRO A 323 27.99 -10.38 -3.05
CA PRO A 323 26.86 -10.94 -2.31
C PRO A 323 27.21 -11.54 -0.94
N GLY A 324 28.42 -12.10 -0.78
CA GLY A 324 28.91 -12.65 0.48
C GLY A 324 29.09 -11.60 1.58
N GLU A 325 29.30 -10.33 1.22
CA GLU A 325 29.41 -9.22 2.17
C GLU A 325 28.04 -8.76 2.70
N GLY A 326 26.95 -9.10 2.01
CA GLY A 326 25.62 -8.54 2.25
C GLY A 326 25.13 -8.71 3.69
N SER A 327 25.34 -9.90 4.28
CA SER A 327 24.95 -10.19 5.67
C SER A 327 25.69 -9.32 6.68
N ARG A 328 27.00 -9.11 6.48
CA ARG A 328 27.83 -8.29 7.37
C ARG A 328 27.46 -6.82 7.24
N LEU A 329 27.34 -6.32 6.01
CA LEU A 329 26.98 -4.93 5.72
C LEU A 329 25.58 -4.59 6.24
N GLY A 330 24.58 -5.45 6.01
CA GLY A 330 23.22 -5.27 6.55
C GLY A 330 23.24 -5.17 8.08
N ALA A 331 23.94 -6.09 8.75
CA ALA A 331 24.08 -6.08 10.20
C ALA A 331 24.87 -4.86 10.73
N GLN A 332 25.89 -4.39 10.01
CA GLN A 332 26.62 -3.17 10.34
C GLN A 332 25.71 -1.94 10.28
N ILE A 333 24.94 -1.80 9.20
CA ILE A 333 23.95 -0.73 9.04
C ILE A 333 22.92 -0.77 10.17
N GLY A 334 22.35 -1.94 10.47
CA GLY A 334 21.37 -2.09 11.55
C GLY A 334 21.91 -1.68 12.92
N ARG A 335 23.18 -2.03 13.23
CA ARG A 335 23.85 -1.59 14.46
C ARG A 335 24.06 -0.08 14.51
N ILE A 336 24.48 0.53 13.40
CA ILE A 336 24.67 1.98 13.31
C ILE A 336 23.34 2.71 13.56
N ILE A 337 22.26 2.30 12.88
CA ILE A 337 20.94 2.90 13.07
C ILE A 337 20.48 2.77 14.52
N THR A 338 20.68 1.60 15.14
CA THR A 338 20.34 1.37 16.55
C THR A 338 21.11 2.32 17.49
N SER A 339 22.42 2.49 17.26
CA SER A 339 23.24 3.43 18.06
C SER A 339 22.72 4.85 17.96
N ILE A 340 22.39 5.31 16.74
CA ILE A 340 21.88 6.65 16.50
C ILE A 340 20.53 6.86 17.20
N THR A 341 19.64 5.86 17.16
CA THR A 341 18.34 5.94 17.85
C THR A 341 18.46 5.92 19.38
N ASP A 342 19.41 5.15 19.92
CA ASP A 342 19.69 5.09 21.36
C ASP A 342 20.27 6.42 21.86
N GLU A 343 21.21 7.01 21.12
CA GLU A 343 21.78 8.33 21.41
C GLU A 343 20.73 9.45 21.33
N ALA A 344 19.77 9.34 20.40
CA ALA A 344 18.70 10.32 20.23
C ALA A 344 17.47 10.05 21.13
N ASP A 345 17.49 9.00 21.96
CA ASP A 345 16.37 8.58 22.83
C ASP A 345 15.02 8.51 22.08
N THR A 346 15.01 7.91 20.89
CA THR A 346 13.78 7.70 20.11
C THR A 346 13.87 6.49 19.18
N PRO A 347 12.86 5.60 19.15
CA PRO A 347 12.85 4.45 18.24
C PRO A 347 12.41 4.82 16.82
N ARG A 348 12.06 6.09 16.57
CA ARG A 348 11.43 6.54 15.32
C ARG A 348 12.47 6.90 14.28
N VAL A 349 12.45 6.20 13.16
CA VAL A 349 13.42 6.36 12.06
C VAL A 349 12.69 6.76 10.78
N HIS A 350 13.16 7.81 10.11
CA HIS A 350 12.83 8.12 8.73
C HIS A 350 13.95 7.61 7.84
N LEU A 351 13.68 6.54 7.09
CA LEU A 351 14.69 5.82 6.31
C LEU A 351 14.52 6.06 4.82
N CYS A 352 15.54 6.68 4.22
CA CYS A 352 15.72 6.78 2.78
C CYS A 352 16.86 5.85 2.35
N PHE A 353 16.65 5.06 1.31
CA PHE A 353 17.62 4.06 0.85
C PHE A 353 17.80 4.12 -0.67
N ILE A 354 19.05 4.15 -1.10
CA ILE A 354 19.47 3.98 -2.49
C ILE A 354 20.54 2.88 -2.53
N GLY A 355 20.27 1.81 -3.28
CA GLY A 355 21.17 0.67 -3.39
C GLY A 355 20.49 -0.54 -4.04
N PRO A 356 21.14 -1.71 -3.98
CA PRO A 356 20.56 -2.95 -4.50
C PRO A 356 19.32 -3.39 -3.71
N PHE A 357 18.30 -3.93 -4.41
CA PHE A 357 17.11 -4.56 -3.79
C PHE A 357 17.50 -5.57 -2.70
N THR A 358 18.50 -6.40 -2.96
CA THR A 358 19.02 -7.43 -2.05
C THR A 358 19.47 -6.83 -0.71
N MET A 359 20.20 -5.70 -0.75
CA MET A 359 20.60 -4.98 0.45
C MET A 359 19.43 -4.36 1.19
N GLY A 360 18.39 -3.88 0.49
CA GLY A 360 17.16 -3.40 1.12
C GLY A 360 16.51 -4.47 2.01
N VAL A 361 16.42 -5.71 1.51
CA VAL A 361 15.89 -6.85 2.28
C VAL A 361 16.77 -7.15 3.50
N LEU A 362 18.09 -7.21 3.33
CA LEU A 362 19.01 -7.50 4.43
C LEU A 362 19.05 -6.40 5.49
N ILE A 363 18.93 -5.13 5.09
CA ILE A 363 18.82 -4.00 6.01
C ILE A 363 17.49 -4.08 6.78
N GLY A 364 16.37 -4.29 6.09
CA GLY A 364 15.05 -4.40 6.71
C GLY A 364 15.00 -5.45 7.82
N ARG A 365 15.69 -6.57 7.61
CA ARG A 365 15.81 -7.70 8.57
C ARG A 365 16.46 -7.34 9.91
N GLU A 366 17.17 -6.22 9.97
CA GLU A 366 17.85 -5.71 11.18
C GLU A 366 17.04 -4.60 11.89
N LEU A 367 15.86 -4.20 11.37
CA LEU A 367 15.06 -3.08 11.90
C LEU A 367 13.94 -3.50 12.87
N ASN A 368 13.96 -4.72 13.40
CA ASN A 368 12.83 -5.31 14.12
C ASN A 368 12.42 -4.60 15.42
N ARG A 369 13.34 -3.81 15.99
CA ARG A 369 13.17 -3.06 17.25
C ARG A 369 12.77 -1.59 17.03
N LEU A 370 12.69 -1.15 15.78
CA LEU A 370 12.53 0.25 15.43
C LEU A 370 11.13 0.53 14.87
N HIS A 371 10.74 1.82 14.92
CA HIS A 371 9.55 2.35 14.27
C HIS A 371 9.97 3.10 13.01
N THR A 372 10.07 2.38 11.90
CA THR A 372 10.68 2.90 10.68
C THR A 372 9.63 3.38 9.68
N THR A 373 9.69 4.64 9.27
CA THR A 373 9.00 5.14 8.07
C THR A 373 9.94 4.97 6.88
N VAL A 374 9.53 4.18 5.88
CA VAL A 374 10.34 3.88 4.69
C VAL A 374 9.89 4.76 3.53
N TYR A 375 10.86 5.41 2.88
CA TYR A 375 10.63 6.31 1.77
C TYR A 375 11.10 5.72 0.45
N GLU A 376 10.39 6.06 -0.63
CA GLU A 376 10.81 5.81 -2.01
C GLU A 376 11.21 7.14 -2.66
N TYR A 377 12.28 7.13 -3.45
CA TYR A 377 12.67 8.30 -4.24
C TYR A 377 11.88 8.33 -5.55
N LEU A 378 11.31 9.49 -5.86
CA LEU A 378 10.62 9.76 -7.11
C LEU A 378 11.53 10.59 -8.01
N ASP A 379 11.95 10.02 -9.14
CA ASP A 379 12.86 10.69 -10.07
C ASP A 379 12.23 11.97 -10.67
N ASP A 380 10.96 11.89 -11.06
CA ASP A 380 10.23 12.97 -11.75
C ASP A 380 10.11 14.24 -10.90
N THR A 381 9.80 14.07 -9.62
CA THR A 381 9.62 15.16 -8.64
C THR A 381 10.91 15.46 -7.88
N SER A 382 11.90 14.57 -7.96
CA SER A 382 13.09 14.60 -7.12
C SER A 382 12.73 14.73 -5.63
N THR A 383 11.76 13.94 -5.16
CA THR A 383 11.30 13.95 -3.76
C THR A 383 11.34 12.55 -3.16
N TYR A 384 11.30 12.48 -1.82
CA TYR A 384 11.12 11.25 -1.09
C TYR A 384 9.69 11.14 -0.58
N LEU A 385 9.00 10.07 -0.98
CA LEU A 385 7.62 9.81 -0.60
C LEU A 385 7.53 8.67 0.43
N PRO A 386 6.93 8.86 1.61
CA PRO A 386 6.89 7.84 2.66
C PRO A 386 5.84 6.77 2.36
N LEU A 387 6.21 5.55 2.00
CA LEU A 387 5.23 4.54 1.55
C LEU A 387 4.72 3.63 2.68
N PHE A 388 5.55 3.30 3.66
CA PHE A 388 5.22 2.36 4.74
C PHE A 388 5.72 2.85 6.11
N ARG A 389 4.94 2.57 7.16
CA ARG A 389 5.43 2.57 8.56
C ARG A 389 5.55 1.14 9.04
N LEU A 390 6.73 0.79 9.55
CA LEU A 390 7.08 -0.54 10.02
C LEU A 390 7.16 -0.52 11.54
N ARG A 391 6.46 -1.46 12.17
CA ARG A 391 6.56 -1.79 13.59
C ARG A 391 6.58 -3.32 13.73
N PRO A 392 7.68 -4.00 13.34
CA PRO A 392 7.68 -5.46 13.20
C PRO A 392 7.31 -6.22 14.48
N SER A 393 7.64 -5.65 15.63
CA SER A 393 7.30 -6.22 16.95
C SER A 393 5.85 -5.97 17.40
N ALA A 394 5.07 -5.18 16.67
CA ALA A 394 3.68 -4.90 17.01
C ALA A 394 2.79 -6.14 16.82
N ARG A 395 1.96 -6.45 17.82
CA ARG A 395 1.02 -7.58 17.74
C ARG A 395 -0.06 -7.38 16.65
N ARG A 396 -0.45 -6.14 16.42
CA ARG A 396 -1.44 -5.73 15.41
C ARG A 396 -0.78 -4.73 14.46
N GLN A 397 -1.07 -4.87 13.18
CA GLN A 397 -0.59 -4.00 12.09
C GLN A 397 0.94 -3.74 12.14
N PRO A 398 1.78 -4.77 11.92
CA PRO A 398 3.24 -4.59 11.85
C PRO A 398 3.68 -3.68 10.70
N ILE A 399 2.80 -3.48 9.71
CA ILE A 399 2.98 -2.57 8.59
C ILE A 399 1.75 -1.68 8.52
N THR A 400 1.95 -0.40 8.27
CA THR A 400 0.91 0.55 7.88
C THR A 400 1.29 1.13 6.53
N ALA A 401 0.44 0.93 5.51
CA ALA A 401 0.59 1.62 4.23
C ALA A 401 0.20 3.10 4.41
N ILE A 402 1.02 4.02 3.90
CA ILE A 402 0.76 5.45 4.01
C ILE A 402 0.10 5.90 2.71
N SER A 403 -1.20 6.17 2.69
CA SER A 403 -1.83 6.66 1.45
C SER A 403 -1.31 8.06 1.06
N HIS A 404 -1.13 8.26 -0.25
CA HIS A 404 -0.74 9.54 -0.86
C HIS A 404 -1.82 10.10 -1.77
N ARG A 405 -2.83 9.29 -2.08
CA ARG A 405 -4.05 9.68 -2.76
C ARG A 405 -5.22 9.31 -1.86
N GLN A 406 -5.84 10.33 -1.27
CA GLN A 406 -7.06 10.09 -0.52
C GLN A 406 -8.23 10.20 -1.49
N ASP A 407 -8.49 9.10 -2.19
CA ASP A 407 -9.61 9.02 -3.15
C ASP A 407 -10.90 8.52 -2.46
N THR A 408 -10.78 8.10 -1.19
CA THR A 408 -11.89 7.65 -0.33
C THR A 408 -11.80 8.34 1.02
N PHE A 409 -12.94 8.86 1.46
CA PHE A 409 -13.10 9.56 2.72
C PHE A 409 -14.29 8.95 3.46
N ASP A 410 -14.07 8.56 4.72
CA ASP A 410 -15.13 8.20 5.65
C ASP A 410 -15.98 9.44 6.00
N GLU A 411 -15.34 10.61 6.03
CA GLU A 411 -15.98 11.90 6.33
C GLU A 411 -15.49 13.03 5.43
N LEU A 412 -16.40 13.93 5.03
CA LEU A 412 -16.09 15.16 4.31
C LEU A 412 -16.55 16.38 5.10
N HIS A 413 -15.63 17.31 5.35
CA HIS A 413 -15.89 18.55 6.10
C HIS A 413 -15.67 19.76 5.20
N ASN A 414 -16.65 20.65 5.17
CA ASN A 414 -16.51 21.91 4.44
C ASN A 414 -15.82 22.96 5.31
N LEU A 415 -14.69 23.47 4.82
CA LEU A 415 -13.90 24.55 5.39
C LEU A 415 -13.90 25.78 4.48
N THR A 416 -14.94 25.96 3.66
CA THR A 416 -15.19 27.18 2.88
C THR A 416 -16.21 28.08 3.59
N PRO A 417 -16.24 29.40 3.29
CA PRO A 417 -17.20 30.32 3.90
C PRO A 417 -18.64 30.17 3.37
N HIS A 418 -18.87 29.31 2.38
CA HIS A 418 -20.18 29.10 1.77
C HIS A 418 -20.57 27.63 1.85
N ALA A 419 -21.87 27.34 1.84
CA ALA A 419 -22.32 25.97 1.69
C ALA A 419 -21.88 25.44 0.32
N VAL A 420 -21.50 24.17 0.27
CA VAL A 420 -21.13 23.48 -0.96
C VAL A 420 -22.20 22.44 -1.24
N THR A 421 -22.86 22.56 -2.39
CA THR A 421 -23.93 21.64 -2.81
C THR A 421 -23.50 20.95 -4.11
N LEU A 422 -23.45 19.62 -4.07
CA LEU A 422 -23.12 18.77 -5.21
C LEU A 422 -24.41 18.37 -5.93
N LEU A 423 -24.47 18.65 -7.23
CA LEU A 423 -25.63 18.38 -8.08
C LEU A 423 -25.34 17.29 -9.10
N SER A 424 -26.34 16.44 -9.36
CA SER A 424 -26.31 15.43 -10.42
C SER A 424 -26.42 16.06 -11.82
N GLY A 425 -26.24 15.24 -12.86
CA GLY A 425 -26.42 15.66 -14.25
C GLY A 425 -27.82 16.22 -14.54
N ASP A 426 -28.83 15.77 -13.79
CA ASP A 426 -30.24 16.16 -13.92
C ASP A 426 -30.62 17.31 -12.96
N GLY A 427 -29.66 17.84 -12.18
CA GLY A 427 -29.85 18.98 -11.29
C GLY A 427 -30.35 18.63 -9.88
N GLU A 428 -30.45 17.35 -9.53
CA GLU A 428 -30.80 16.92 -8.18
C GLU A 428 -29.61 17.02 -7.21
N THR A 429 -29.88 17.32 -5.93
CA THR A 429 -28.83 17.38 -4.91
C THR A 429 -28.35 15.97 -4.54
N ILE A 430 -27.08 15.68 -4.79
CA ILE A 430 -26.40 14.46 -4.34
C ILE A 430 -25.99 14.59 -2.88
N ALA A 431 -25.37 15.71 -2.53
CA ALA A 431 -24.85 15.99 -1.19
C ALA A 431 -24.75 17.50 -0.94
N SER A 432 -24.82 17.92 0.32
CA SER A 432 -24.61 19.31 0.69
C SER A 432 -23.88 19.41 2.02
N TRP A 433 -22.85 20.25 2.06
CA TRP A 433 -22.06 20.52 3.25
C TRP A 433 -22.26 21.99 3.68
N PRO A 434 -22.62 22.25 4.95
CA PRO A 434 -22.85 23.61 5.44
C PRO A 434 -21.58 24.44 5.40
N ALA A 435 -21.71 25.78 5.38
CA ALA A 435 -20.57 26.69 5.49
C ALA A 435 -19.84 26.49 6.82
N ALA A 436 -18.53 26.68 6.82
CA ALA A 436 -17.71 26.55 8.02
C ALA A 436 -17.87 27.79 8.92
N GLU A 437 -18.01 27.58 10.24
CA GLU A 437 -17.94 28.70 11.21
C GLU A 437 -16.56 29.37 11.20
N ARG A 438 -15.50 28.58 10.97
CA ARG A 438 -14.13 29.04 10.69
C ARG A 438 -13.65 28.32 9.44
N TRP A 439 -13.25 29.09 8.43
CA TRP A 439 -12.84 28.56 7.13
C TRP A 439 -11.33 28.65 6.94
N ALA A 440 -10.79 27.64 6.28
CA ALA A 440 -9.38 27.59 5.94
C ALA A 440 -9.09 28.56 4.79
N ARG A 441 -8.00 29.32 4.89
CA ARG A 441 -7.60 30.33 3.89
C ARG A 441 -6.09 30.50 3.82
N LEU A 442 -5.61 31.23 2.83
CA LEU A 442 -4.23 31.73 2.84
C LEU A 442 -4.19 33.02 3.66
N ALA A 443 -3.12 33.20 4.45
CA ALA A 443 -2.85 34.49 5.05
C ALA A 443 -2.67 35.54 3.93
N GLU A 444 -3.23 36.73 4.10
CA GLU A 444 -3.11 37.82 3.14
C GLU A 444 -2.33 38.98 3.77
N HIS A 445 -1.35 39.48 3.02
CA HIS A 445 -0.62 40.69 3.34
C HIS A 445 -0.90 41.72 2.25
N ALA A 446 -1.49 42.86 2.63
CA ALA A 446 -1.90 43.91 1.71
C ALA A 446 -1.02 45.15 1.90
N ASP A 447 -0.35 45.58 0.84
CA ASP A 447 0.37 46.85 0.78
C ASP A 447 -0.58 47.91 0.18
N GLU A 448 -1.15 48.77 1.02
CA GLU A 448 -2.13 49.80 0.62
C GLU A 448 -1.53 50.87 -0.32
N GLN A 449 -2.32 51.28 -1.30
CA GLN A 449 -2.00 52.27 -2.31
C GLN A 449 -3.28 52.90 -2.86
N SER A 450 -3.17 53.73 -3.90
CA SER A 450 -4.33 54.28 -4.60
C SER A 450 -4.12 54.24 -6.11
N VAL A 451 -5.19 53.95 -6.84
CA VAL A 451 -5.24 54.04 -8.30
C VAL A 451 -6.14 55.20 -8.67
N HIS A 452 -5.69 56.07 -9.58
CA HIS A 452 -6.48 57.21 -10.02
C HIS A 452 -7.28 56.89 -11.27
N VAL A 453 -8.60 57.14 -11.22
CA VAL A 453 -9.49 57.13 -12.40
C VAL A 453 -9.98 58.55 -12.62
N GLY A 454 -9.39 59.23 -13.61
CA GLY A 454 -9.55 60.68 -13.76
C GLY A 454 -8.94 61.42 -12.57
N SER A 455 -9.72 62.29 -11.93
CA SER A 455 -9.32 63.01 -10.70
C SER A 455 -9.63 62.27 -9.40
N THR A 456 -10.32 61.12 -9.47
CA THR A 456 -10.74 60.37 -8.29
C THR A 456 -9.67 59.36 -7.89
N ALA A 457 -9.18 59.45 -6.65
CA ALA A 457 -8.33 58.42 -6.06
C ALA A 457 -9.21 57.26 -5.55
N ILE A 458 -8.91 56.04 -6.01
CA ILE A 458 -9.58 54.80 -5.59
C ILE A 458 -8.62 54.02 -4.69
N PRO A 459 -9.00 53.66 -3.46
CA PRO A 459 -8.20 52.78 -2.60
C PRO A 459 -7.89 51.47 -3.30
N SER A 460 -6.64 51.04 -3.25
CA SER A 460 -6.16 49.80 -3.86
C SER A 460 -5.09 49.19 -2.96
N ALA A 461 -4.81 47.91 -3.10
CA ALA A 461 -3.70 47.27 -2.41
C ALA A 461 -3.02 46.25 -3.32
N GLN A 462 -1.71 46.08 -3.17
CA GLN A 462 -1.02 44.90 -3.70
C GLN A 462 -1.07 43.80 -2.66
N VAL A 463 -1.60 42.64 -3.04
CA VAL A 463 -1.80 41.51 -2.11
C VAL A 463 -0.75 40.42 -2.35
N ARG A 464 -0.13 39.93 -1.28
CA ARG A 464 0.71 38.72 -1.28
C ARG A 464 0.11 37.68 -0.35
N TYR A 465 0.08 36.43 -0.79
CA TYR A 465 -0.39 35.31 0.01
C TYR A 465 0.74 34.66 0.81
N GLY A 466 0.51 34.48 2.11
CA GLY A 466 1.34 33.74 3.04
C GLY A 466 0.93 32.26 3.17
N GLY A 467 1.23 31.66 4.32
CA GLY A 467 0.89 30.26 4.63
C GLY A 467 -0.61 30.03 4.91
N PRO A 468 -1.04 28.76 4.99
CA PRO A 468 -2.42 28.42 5.35
C PRO A 468 -2.75 28.83 6.79
N VAL A 469 -3.98 29.30 7.00
CA VAL A 469 -4.56 29.68 8.29
C VAL A 469 -5.84 28.87 8.48
N ASP A 470 -6.09 28.43 9.72
CA ASP A 470 -7.27 27.64 10.10
C ASP A 470 -7.43 26.34 9.29
N LEU A 471 -6.32 25.79 8.76
CA LEU A 471 -6.28 24.50 8.06
C LEU A 471 -5.86 23.39 9.04
N PRO A 472 -6.76 22.46 9.43
CA PRO A 472 -6.44 21.35 10.33
C PRO A 472 -5.37 20.40 9.74
N PRO A 473 -4.57 19.71 10.56
CA PRO A 473 -3.63 18.68 10.08
C PRO A 473 -4.37 17.52 9.40
N VAL A 474 -3.66 16.74 8.57
CA VAL A 474 -4.22 15.57 7.87
C VAL A 474 -4.71 14.55 8.89
N ARG A 475 -5.91 14.01 8.67
CA ARG A 475 -6.47 12.88 9.44
C ARG A 475 -6.89 11.78 8.48
N GLU A 476 -6.51 10.55 8.80
CA GLU A 476 -6.92 9.37 8.03
C GLU A 476 -8.44 9.28 7.94
N GLY A 477 -8.97 8.96 6.75
CA GLY A 477 -10.40 8.88 6.49
C GLY A 477 -11.13 10.22 6.33
N VAL A 478 -10.50 11.36 6.64
CA VAL A 478 -11.17 12.68 6.61
C VAL A 478 -10.71 13.53 5.43
N GLY A 479 -11.67 14.05 4.66
CA GLY A 479 -11.43 15.00 3.57
C GLY A 479 -11.95 16.39 3.89
N LEU A 480 -11.28 17.41 3.35
CA LEU A 480 -11.58 18.81 3.61
C LEU A 480 -11.91 19.54 2.30
N ILE A 481 -13.12 20.06 2.19
CA ILE A 481 -13.51 20.94 1.08
C ILE A 481 -13.01 22.34 1.41
N VAL A 482 -12.11 22.88 0.60
CA VAL A 482 -11.43 24.16 0.82
C VAL A 482 -11.54 25.07 -0.40
N PRO A 483 -11.23 26.37 -0.28
CA PRO A 483 -11.14 27.25 -1.45
C PRO A 483 -10.08 26.73 -2.44
N ARG A 484 -10.38 26.78 -3.74
CA ARG A 484 -9.48 26.30 -4.80
C ARG A 484 -8.06 26.87 -4.70
N VAL A 485 -7.93 28.15 -4.39
CA VAL A 485 -6.63 28.82 -4.23
C VAL A 485 -5.81 28.26 -3.06
N LEU A 486 -6.48 27.83 -1.98
CA LEU A 486 -5.82 27.19 -0.85
C LEU A 486 -5.38 25.77 -1.23
N ALA A 487 -6.27 24.99 -1.86
CA ALA A 487 -5.94 23.66 -2.37
C ALA A 487 -4.74 23.69 -3.32
N GLU A 488 -4.67 24.69 -4.21
CA GLU A 488 -3.58 24.84 -5.18
C GLU A 488 -2.23 25.16 -4.53
N LYS A 489 -2.25 25.99 -3.47
CA LYS A 489 -1.04 26.41 -2.76
C LYS A 489 -0.51 25.30 -1.86
N VAL A 490 -1.41 24.54 -1.21
CA VAL A 490 -1.07 23.54 -0.20
C VAL A 490 -0.89 22.13 -0.80
N ARG A 491 -1.71 21.77 -1.81
CA ARG A 491 -1.71 20.48 -2.52
C ARG A 491 -1.60 19.25 -1.62
N ARG A 492 -2.33 19.25 -0.52
CA ARG A 492 -2.49 18.08 0.33
C ARG A 492 -3.48 17.09 -0.30
N PRO A 493 -3.28 15.78 -0.09
CA PRO A 493 -4.11 14.74 -0.70
C PRO A 493 -5.53 14.67 -0.14
N ASP A 494 -5.77 15.24 1.04
CA ASP A 494 -7.09 15.30 1.68
C ASP A 494 -7.91 16.55 1.31
N LEU A 495 -7.38 17.41 0.43
CA LEU A 495 -8.03 18.66 0.03
C LEU A 495 -8.82 18.52 -1.26
N LEU A 496 -10.09 18.84 -1.18
CA LEU A 496 -11.02 18.93 -2.30
C LEU A 496 -11.48 20.38 -2.48
N PHE A 497 -11.92 20.73 -3.68
CA PHE A 497 -12.57 22.02 -3.95
C PHE A 497 -13.74 21.86 -4.92
N PRO A 498 -14.77 22.71 -4.84
CA PRO A 498 -15.91 22.65 -5.77
C PRO A 498 -15.47 22.83 -7.23
N GLY A 499 -15.91 21.92 -8.10
CA GLY A 499 -15.57 21.87 -9.52
C GLY A 499 -16.81 21.81 -10.42
N GLY A 500 -16.74 22.47 -11.58
CA GLY A 500 -17.85 22.52 -12.54
C GLY A 500 -19.08 23.23 -11.97
N GLU A 501 -18.96 24.55 -11.75
CA GLU A 501 -20.03 25.40 -11.21
C GLU A 501 -21.35 25.21 -11.96
N VAL A 502 -22.45 25.16 -11.22
CA VAL A 502 -23.82 25.19 -11.72
C VAL A 502 -24.42 26.52 -11.34
N ARG A 503 -25.03 27.20 -12.32
CA ARG A 503 -25.63 28.51 -12.13
C ARG A 503 -27.12 28.47 -12.42
N ASP A 504 -27.89 29.26 -11.69
CA ASP A 504 -29.30 29.50 -11.99
C ASP A 504 -29.48 30.49 -13.16
N GLU A 505 -30.73 30.78 -13.50
CA GLU A 505 -31.11 31.72 -14.56
C GLU A 505 -30.61 33.16 -14.31
N SER A 506 -30.36 33.52 -13.04
CA SER A 506 -29.79 34.82 -12.68
C SER A 506 -28.26 34.87 -12.78
N GLY A 507 -27.63 33.72 -13.07
CA GLY A 507 -26.18 33.55 -13.11
C GLY A 507 -25.55 33.32 -11.74
N ALA A 508 -26.33 33.18 -10.66
CA ALA A 508 -25.82 32.90 -9.33
C ALA A 508 -25.39 31.43 -9.22
N ILE A 509 -24.29 31.15 -8.52
CA ILE A 509 -23.81 29.77 -8.31
C ILE A 509 -24.75 29.09 -7.30
N VAL A 510 -25.39 28.01 -7.73
CA VAL A 510 -26.31 27.21 -6.90
C VAL A 510 -25.72 25.86 -6.49
N GLY A 511 -24.56 25.48 -7.04
CA GLY A 511 -23.86 24.26 -6.68
C GLY A 511 -22.68 23.97 -7.59
N CYS A 512 -22.15 22.74 -7.49
CA CYS A 512 -21.08 22.22 -8.31
C CYS A 512 -21.42 20.81 -8.81
N ARG A 513 -20.82 20.38 -9.93
CA ARG A 513 -21.04 19.05 -10.51
C ARG A 513 -20.10 17.97 -9.94
N ARG A 514 -18.99 18.39 -9.35
CA ARG A 514 -17.97 17.49 -8.80
C ARG A 514 -17.14 18.20 -7.74
N LEU A 515 -16.38 17.41 -6.99
CA LEU A 515 -15.27 17.89 -6.18
C LEU A 515 -13.98 17.57 -6.92
N ASP A 516 -13.19 18.60 -7.21
CA ASP A 516 -11.88 18.47 -7.84
C ASP A 516 -10.78 18.46 -6.76
N SER A 517 -9.64 17.87 -7.08
CA SER A 517 -8.41 17.93 -6.27
C SER A 517 -7.25 18.32 -7.16
N TYR A 518 -6.20 18.88 -6.56
CA TYR A 518 -4.93 19.01 -7.26
C TYR A 518 -4.08 17.78 -6.95
N LYS A 519 -3.38 17.26 -7.97
CA LYS A 519 -2.28 16.33 -7.73
C LYS A 519 -1.31 16.96 -6.72
N GLY A 520 -0.76 16.17 -5.81
CA GLY A 520 0.20 16.63 -4.80
C GLY A 520 1.33 17.47 -5.41
N GLN A 521 2.03 18.28 -4.61
CA GLN A 521 3.19 19.02 -5.12
C GLN A 521 4.20 18.03 -5.74
N GLU A 522 4.51 18.27 -7.01
CA GLU A 522 5.74 17.83 -7.67
C GLU A 522 6.97 18.36 -6.94
#